data_AF-A0A959GTS5-F1
#
_entry.id   AF-A0A959GTS5-F1
#
_cell.length_a   1.000
_cell.length_b   1.000
_cell.length_c   1.000
_cell.angle_alpha   90.00
_cell.angle_beta   90.00
_cell.angle_gamma   90.00
#
_symmetry.space_group_name_H-M   'P 1'
#
loop_
_entity.id
_entity.type
_entity.pdbx_description
1 polymer ?
#
loop_
_entity_poly.entity_id
_entity_poly.type
_entity_poly.pdbx_seq_one_letter_code
_entity_poly.pdbx_strand_id
1 'polypeptide(L)'
;MNVIILLLDALGLFFLFRYASQSIKAFRAAEDKRAFFTFHRFRHVIGLSLAVGIPLALGNFIFPRVFPELMLQRHVSEAVLWWLSVVLAFFISGVWAVYVQRLDIYQSEARANLIATFALAALATRYLCGWMYGQLDAYGFSLYTSDSPVYQFLYCVFAIGGIEELCKILPVLILLLIRKSPVDEPYDYILYASVSALGFAFVENIDYIFYSGLRNIGGRALYAAVAHMTFTSIFCYALMLWRYGYSRIKGVVLLPLFFLLAMAAHGFYDFWLINNWVVEYQALTTVFFLITVHLWVTMKNNAINVSNYYSPDASLNNDSLRYYLIISLAGLLMLGYLAAVLMYGRAAANRYLFFDILAYGYLIFYLAFGLSRYKIVRDELNPFQVPFDFFVPKPSVAEKEEHAA
;
A
#
# COMPACT_ATOMS: atom_id res chain seq x y z
N MET A 1 -6.97 -22.42 1.88
CA MET A 1 -7.14 -21.08 2.46
C MET A 1 -6.37 -21.05 3.77
N ASN A 2 -5.52 -20.04 3.99
CA ASN A 2 -4.58 -20.00 5.11
C ASN A 2 -5.33 -19.77 6.43
N VAL A 3 -5.04 -20.59 7.45
CA VAL A 3 -5.68 -20.50 8.79
C VAL A 3 -5.49 -19.11 9.40
N ILE A 4 -4.34 -18.47 9.17
CA ILE A 4 -4.08 -17.13 9.68
C ILE A 4 -5.04 -16.11 9.05
N ILE A 5 -5.24 -16.16 7.73
CA ILE A 5 -6.17 -15.26 7.04
C ILE A 5 -7.59 -15.44 7.59
N LEU A 6 -8.03 -16.69 7.81
CA LEU A 6 -9.33 -16.98 8.42
C LEU A 6 -9.47 -16.41 9.84
N LEU A 7 -8.42 -16.50 10.66
CA LEU A 7 -8.41 -15.92 11.99
C LEU A 7 -8.47 -14.38 11.95
N LEU A 8 -7.78 -13.77 10.99
CA LEU A 8 -7.81 -12.33 10.77
C LEU A 8 -9.18 -11.86 10.26
N ASP A 9 -9.84 -12.62 9.38
CA ASP A 9 -11.21 -12.34 8.94
C ASP A 9 -12.21 -12.47 10.09
N ALA A 10 -12.08 -13.50 10.93
CA ALA A 10 -12.92 -13.66 12.12
C ALA A 10 -12.76 -12.47 13.08
N LEU A 11 -11.53 -11.98 13.25
CA LEU A 11 -11.23 -10.78 14.01
C LEU A 11 -11.84 -9.52 13.37
N GLY A 12 -11.78 -9.39 12.04
CA GLY A 12 -12.44 -8.31 11.29
C GLY A 12 -13.96 -8.31 11.48
N LEU A 13 -14.60 -9.48 11.39
CA LEU A 13 -16.04 -9.66 11.65
C LEU A 13 -16.41 -9.30 13.09
N PHE A 14 -15.57 -9.68 14.06
CA PHE A 14 -15.76 -9.30 15.46
C PHE A 14 -15.77 -7.78 15.65
N PHE A 15 -14.83 -7.05 15.02
CA PHE A 15 -14.81 -5.59 15.08
C PHE A 15 -16.02 -4.94 14.39
N LEU A 16 -16.44 -5.48 13.24
CA LEU A 16 -17.64 -5.01 12.55
C LEU A 16 -18.90 -5.20 13.42
N PHE A 17 -19.04 -6.35 14.06
CA PHE A 17 -20.13 -6.62 15.00
C PHE A 17 -20.10 -5.64 16.19
N ARG A 18 -18.91 -5.37 16.73
CA ARG A 18 -18.76 -4.43 17.85
C ARG A 18 -19.15 -3.02 17.46
N TYR A 19 -18.72 -2.56 16.29
CA TYR A 19 -19.11 -1.26 15.72
C TYR A 19 -20.63 -1.15 15.51
N ALA A 20 -21.25 -2.19 14.94
CA ALA A 20 -22.71 -2.24 14.77
C ALA A 20 -23.44 -2.19 16.12
N SER A 21 -22.98 -2.95 17.11
CA SER A 21 -23.53 -2.95 18.48
C SER A 21 -23.43 -1.57 19.13
N GLN A 22 -22.28 -0.89 19.01
CA GLN A 22 -22.10 0.48 19.51
C GLN A 22 -23.00 1.48 18.79
N SER A 23 -23.13 1.38 17.46
CA SER A 23 -24.01 2.24 16.66
C SER A 23 -25.48 2.07 17.07
N ILE A 24 -25.92 0.84 17.36
CA ILE A 24 -27.26 0.56 17.88
C ILE A 24 -27.45 1.17 19.27
N LYS A 25 -26.46 1.06 20.16
CA LYS A 25 -26.52 1.68 21.49
C LYS A 25 -26.61 3.20 21.40
N ALA A 26 -25.79 3.83 20.55
CA ALA A 26 -25.82 5.26 20.31
C ALA A 26 -27.17 5.71 19.72
N PHE A 27 -27.77 4.93 18.82
CA PHE A 27 -29.12 5.21 18.32
C PHE A 27 -30.19 5.13 19.41
N ARG A 28 -30.11 4.13 20.29
CA ARG A 28 -31.05 3.97 21.40
C ARG A 28 -30.91 5.08 22.45
N ALA A 29 -29.71 5.62 22.63
CA ALA A 29 -29.41 6.69 23.56
C ALA A 29 -29.70 8.10 23.00
N ALA A 30 -29.86 8.25 21.68
CA ALA A 30 -30.10 9.55 21.06
C ALA A 30 -31.48 10.09 21.45
N GLU A 31 -31.50 11.28 22.05
CA GLU A 31 -32.74 11.98 22.43
C GLU A 31 -33.60 12.31 21.21
N ASP A 32 -32.99 12.80 20.14
CA ASP A 32 -33.64 13.02 18.84
C ASP A 32 -33.19 11.97 17.81
N LYS A 33 -34.09 11.02 17.55
CA LYS A 33 -33.87 9.97 16.54
C LYS A 33 -33.75 10.52 15.12
N ARG A 34 -34.32 11.69 14.80
CA ARG A 34 -34.20 12.31 13.48
C ARG A 34 -32.82 12.96 13.32
N ALA A 35 -32.33 13.66 14.34
CA ALA A 35 -30.96 14.19 14.37
C ALA A 35 -29.89 13.09 14.34
N PHE A 36 -30.21 11.85 14.71
CA PHE A 36 -29.30 10.72 14.54
C PHE A 36 -28.96 10.45 13.06
N PHE A 37 -29.92 10.61 12.15
CA PHE A 37 -29.78 10.33 10.72
C PHE A 37 -29.31 11.55 9.92
N THR A 38 -28.14 12.10 10.27
CA THR A 38 -27.51 13.14 9.45
C THR A 38 -26.64 12.55 8.35
N PHE A 39 -26.61 13.21 7.19
CA PHE A 39 -25.67 12.85 6.12
C PHE A 39 -24.23 12.85 6.62
N HIS A 40 -23.85 13.80 7.47
CA HIS A 40 -22.49 13.88 8.01
C HIS A 40 -22.09 12.60 8.77
N ARG A 41 -22.99 12.06 9.60
CA ARG A 41 -22.76 10.82 10.36
C ARG A 41 -22.62 9.59 9.45
N PHE A 42 -23.43 9.51 8.40
CA PHE A 42 -23.50 8.34 7.54
C PHE A 42 -22.71 8.46 6.23
N ARG A 43 -22.09 9.61 5.93
CA ARG A 43 -21.41 9.88 4.64
C ARG A 43 -20.41 8.80 4.25
N HIS A 44 -19.69 8.24 5.21
CA HIS A 44 -18.69 7.20 4.97
C HIS A 44 -19.31 5.83 4.74
N VAL A 45 -20.38 5.49 5.47
CA VAL A 45 -21.17 4.26 5.26
C VAL A 45 -21.87 4.30 3.90
N ILE A 46 -22.45 5.45 3.55
CA ILE A 46 -23.04 5.70 2.23
C ILE A 46 -21.94 5.59 1.16
N GLY A 47 -20.80 6.26 1.34
CA GLY A 47 -19.67 6.21 0.41
C GLY A 47 -19.18 4.77 0.15
N LEU A 48 -18.98 3.98 1.20
CA LEU A 48 -18.61 2.57 1.08
C LEU A 48 -19.70 1.74 0.40
N SER A 49 -20.96 1.96 0.77
CA SER A 49 -22.11 1.27 0.19
C SER A 49 -22.28 1.58 -1.29
N LEU A 50 -21.99 2.81 -1.73
CA LEU A 50 -21.97 3.19 -3.14
C LEU A 50 -20.76 2.59 -3.86
N ALA A 51 -19.57 2.65 -3.26
CA ALA A 51 -18.34 2.10 -3.83
C ALA A 51 -18.41 0.59 -4.07
N VAL A 52 -19.17 -0.15 -3.24
CA VAL A 52 -19.40 -1.59 -3.38
C VAL A 52 -20.67 -1.90 -4.17
N GLY A 53 -21.78 -1.24 -3.84
CA GLY A 53 -23.10 -1.53 -4.39
C GLY A 53 -23.24 -1.17 -5.86
N ILE A 54 -22.69 -0.03 -6.31
CA ILE A 54 -22.78 0.38 -7.71
C ILE A 54 -22.07 -0.62 -8.63
N PRO A 55 -20.79 -1.00 -8.39
CA PRO A 55 -20.11 -2.00 -9.22
C PRO A 55 -20.79 -3.37 -9.19
N LEU A 56 -21.30 -3.82 -8.03
CA LEU A 56 -22.07 -5.07 -7.95
C LEU A 56 -23.34 -5.03 -8.81
N ALA A 57 -24.08 -3.92 -8.76
CA ALA A 57 -25.29 -3.76 -9.55
C ALA A 57 -24.98 -3.67 -11.05
N LEU A 58 -23.93 -2.94 -11.42
CA LEU A 58 -23.46 -2.84 -12.79
C LEU A 58 -23.08 -4.22 -13.34
N GLY A 59 -22.23 -4.96 -12.63
CA GLY A 59 -21.72 -6.26 -13.08
C GLY A 59 -22.79 -7.35 -13.17
N ASN A 60 -23.74 -7.39 -12.23
CA ASN A 60 -24.75 -8.46 -12.18
C ASN A 60 -26.01 -8.17 -13.01
N PHE A 61 -26.42 -6.90 -13.12
CA PHE A 61 -27.74 -6.56 -13.69
C PHE A 61 -27.66 -5.72 -14.96
N ILE A 62 -26.67 -4.82 -15.09
CA ILE A 62 -26.62 -3.86 -16.20
C ILE A 62 -25.73 -4.39 -17.33
N PHE A 63 -24.48 -4.74 -17.04
CA PHE A 63 -23.52 -5.22 -18.04
C PHE A 63 -24.02 -6.44 -18.83
N PRO A 64 -24.68 -7.44 -18.22
CA PRO A 64 -25.24 -8.57 -18.97
C PRO A 64 -26.34 -8.17 -19.97
N ARG A 65 -27.02 -7.04 -19.75
CA ARG A 65 -28.06 -6.51 -20.65
C ARG A 65 -27.48 -5.61 -21.74
N VAL A 66 -26.48 -4.82 -21.40
CA VAL A 66 -25.86 -3.81 -22.30
C VAL A 66 -24.80 -4.44 -23.20
N PHE A 67 -24.04 -5.42 -22.69
CA PHE A 67 -22.94 -6.08 -23.41
C PHE A 67 -23.14 -7.60 -23.49
N PRO A 68 -24.29 -8.10 -23.98
CA PRO A 68 -24.58 -9.53 -23.98
C PRO A 68 -23.57 -10.33 -24.80
N GLU A 69 -23.11 -9.79 -25.93
CA GLU A 69 -22.10 -10.43 -26.79
C GLU A 69 -20.75 -10.54 -26.11
N LEU A 70 -20.31 -9.49 -25.41
CA LEU A 70 -19.05 -9.49 -24.64
C LEU A 70 -19.08 -10.53 -23.52
N MET A 71 -20.25 -10.71 -22.89
CA MET A 71 -20.45 -11.67 -21.79
C MET A 71 -20.57 -13.12 -22.30
N LEU A 72 -20.80 -13.32 -23.59
CA LEU A 72 -20.87 -14.62 -24.26
C LEU A 72 -19.54 -15.00 -24.92
N GLN A 73 -18.68 -14.02 -25.22
CA GLN A 73 -17.33 -14.25 -25.71
C GLN A 73 -16.51 -14.97 -24.65
N ARG A 74 -15.92 -16.12 -25.02
CA ARG A 74 -15.06 -16.88 -24.10
C ARG A 74 -13.69 -16.23 -23.92
N HIS A 75 -13.21 -15.43 -24.87
CA HIS A 75 -11.87 -14.83 -24.87
C HIS A 75 -11.94 -13.37 -25.31
N VAL A 76 -11.82 -12.46 -24.34
CA VAL A 76 -11.53 -11.04 -24.59
C VAL A 76 -10.06 -10.91 -25.00
N SER A 77 -9.73 -9.99 -25.91
CA SER A 77 -8.38 -9.88 -26.47
C SER A 77 -7.33 -9.51 -25.42
N GLU A 78 -6.09 -9.99 -25.61
CA GLU A 78 -4.95 -9.64 -24.75
C GLU A 78 -4.70 -8.13 -24.71
N ALA A 79 -4.98 -7.43 -25.80
CA ALA A 79 -4.89 -5.97 -25.85
C ALA A 79 -5.82 -5.29 -24.84
N VAL A 80 -7.07 -5.77 -24.71
CA VAL A 80 -8.01 -5.23 -23.72
C VAL A 80 -7.56 -5.55 -22.30
N LEU A 81 -7.08 -6.77 -22.04
CA LEU A 81 -6.52 -7.13 -20.73
C LEU A 81 -5.35 -6.23 -20.36
N TRP A 82 -4.43 -5.97 -21.31
CA TRP A 82 -3.28 -5.10 -21.07
C TRP A 82 -3.70 -3.67 -20.72
N TRP A 83 -4.65 -3.09 -21.46
CA TRP A 83 -5.16 -1.75 -21.13
C TRP A 83 -5.89 -1.72 -19.77
N LEU A 84 -6.64 -2.77 -19.42
CA LEU A 84 -7.23 -2.90 -18.09
C LEU A 84 -6.14 -2.96 -17.01
N SER A 85 -5.05 -3.70 -17.23
CA SER A 85 -3.91 -3.76 -16.33
C SER A 85 -3.27 -2.38 -16.11
N VAL A 86 -3.10 -1.60 -17.18
CA VAL A 86 -2.60 -0.21 -17.10
C VAL A 86 -3.51 0.67 -16.26
N VAL A 87 -4.81 0.63 -16.52
CA VAL A 87 -5.80 1.43 -15.79
C VAL A 87 -5.83 1.05 -14.30
N LEU A 88 -5.84 -0.25 -14.00
CA LEU A 88 -5.84 -0.76 -12.62
C LEU A 88 -4.55 -0.41 -11.89
N ALA A 89 -3.39 -0.61 -12.52
CA ALA A 89 -2.09 -0.22 -11.97
C ALA A 89 -2.04 1.28 -11.65
N PHE A 90 -2.58 2.12 -12.54
CA PHE A 90 -2.66 3.57 -12.33
C PHE A 90 -3.52 3.91 -11.11
N PHE A 91 -4.70 3.29 -10.96
CA PHE A 91 -5.55 3.52 -9.80
C PHE A 91 -4.90 3.04 -8.50
N ILE A 92 -4.21 1.89 -8.51
CA ILE A 92 -3.46 1.39 -7.35
C ILE A 92 -2.45 2.44 -6.89
N SER A 93 -1.59 2.92 -7.81
CA SER A 93 -0.60 3.93 -7.46
C SER A 93 -1.22 5.26 -7.07
N GLY A 94 -2.31 5.68 -7.73
CA GLY A 94 -3.02 6.91 -7.43
C GLY A 94 -3.62 6.94 -6.03
N VAL A 95 -4.23 5.82 -5.58
CA VAL A 95 -4.81 5.73 -4.23
C VAL A 95 -3.74 5.94 -3.16
N TRP A 96 -2.60 5.27 -3.29
CA TRP A 96 -1.50 5.39 -2.34
C TRP A 96 -0.77 6.73 -2.44
N ALA A 97 -0.60 7.29 -3.64
CA ALA A 97 0.00 8.61 -3.85
C ALA A 97 -0.82 9.71 -3.16
N VAL A 98 -2.15 9.67 -3.30
CA VAL A 98 -3.04 10.60 -2.60
C VAL A 98 -3.01 10.38 -1.08
N TYR A 99 -2.88 9.13 -0.61
CA TYR A 99 -2.73 8.87 0.82
C TYR A 99 -1.46 9.53 1.39
N VAL A 100 -0.30 9.32 0.76
CA VAL A 100 0.97 9.91 1.24
C VAL A 100 1.02 11.41 1.10
N GLN A 101 0.35 11.99 0.10
CA GLN A 101 0.20 13.45 -0.01
C GLN A 101 -0.68 14.04 1.09
N ARG A 102 -1.72 13.33 1.56
CA ARG A 102 -2.57 13.82 2.65
C ARG A 102 -1.89 13.84 4.02
N LEU A 103 -0.73 13.18 4.13
CA LEU A 103 0.10 13.19 5.32
C LEU A 103 1.07 14.38 5.36
N ASP A 104 1.24 15.06 4.22
CA ASP A 104 2.06 16.26 4.07
C ASP A 104 1.28 17.50 4.53
N ILE A 105 1.42 17.85 5.82
CA ILE A 105 0.58 18.85 6.49
C ILE A 105 1.24 20.21 6.72
N TYR A 106 2.57 20.29 6.67
CA TYR A 106 3.30 21.50 7.04
C TYR A 106 3.69 22.30 5.79
N GLN A 107 4.40 21.66 4.84
CA GLN A 107 4.78 22.28 3.58
C GLN A 107 4.42 21.37 2.40
N SER A 108 3.18 21.50 1.90
CA SER A 108 2.71 20.66 0.81
C SER A 108 3.54 20.76 -0.46
N GLU A 109 4.04 19.62 -0.92
CA GLU A 109 4.88 19.53 -2.10
C GLU A 109 4.16 19.83 -3.42
N ALA A 110 4.89 20.46 -4.35
CA ALA A 110 4.35 20.76 -5.66
C ALA A 110 4.04 19.47 -6.44
N ARG A 111 2.80 19.33 -6.92
CA ARG A 111 2.36 18.14 -7.68
C ARG A 111 3.26 17.79 -8.86
N ALA A 112 3.86 18.80 -9.50
CA ALA A 112 4.80 18.61 -10.60
C ALA A 112 6.03 17.79 -10.18
N ASN A 113 6.57 18.02 -8.99
CA ASN A 113 7.70 17.26 -8.47
C ASN A 113 7.30 15.80 -8.22
N LEU A 114 6.15 15.56 -7.60
CA LEU A 114 5.63 14.22 -7.36
C LEU A 114 5.40 13.44 -8.66
N ILE A 115 4.82 14.10 -9.67
CA ILE A 115 4.62 13.51 -11.01
C ILE A 115 5.97 13.21 -11.67
N ALA A 116 6.94 14.12 -11.57
CA ALA A 116 8.27 13.92 -12.12
C ALA A 116 9.00 12.74 -11.44
N THR A 117 8.96 12.63 -10.11
CA THR A 117 9.52 11.51 -9.36
C THR A 117 8.89 10.18 -9.77
N PHE A 118 7.56 10.14 -9.84
CA PHE A 118 6.82 8.96 -10.28
C PHE A 118 7.23 8.53 -11.70
N ALA A 119 7.28 9.48 -12.63
CA ALA A 119 7.64 9.22 -14.02
C ALA A 119 9.10 8.76 -14.15
N LEU A 120 10.04 9.41 -13.45
CA LEU A 120 11.44 9.01 -13.43
C LEU A 120 11.62 7.60 -12.87
N ALA A 121 10.90 7.24 -11.81
CA ALA A 121 10.93 5.89 -11.26
C ALA A 121 10.38 4.86 -12.25
N ALA A 122 9.23 5.12 -12.87
CA ALA A 122 8.65 4.23 -13.88
C ALA A 122 9.59 4.02 -15.08
N LEU A 123 10.26 5.08 -15.54
CA LEU A 123 11.27 5.00 -16.60
C LEU A 123 12.51 4.21 -16.14
N ALA A 124 13.00 4.45 -14.92
CA ALA A 124 14.11 3.70 -14.34
C ALA A 124 13.77 2.21 -14.24
N THR A 125 12.57 1.84 -13.79
CA THR A 125 12.11 0.45 -13.75
C THR A 125 12.10 -0.18 -15.14
N ARG A 126 11.53 0.50 -16.15
CA ARG A 126 11.43 -0.07 -17.49
C ARG A 126 12.78 -0.23 -18.17
N TYR A 127 13.66 0.76 -18.06
CA TYR A 127 14.90 0.80 -18.85
C TYR A 127 16.13 0.40 -18.05
N LEU A 128 16.35 1.01 -16.88
CA LEU A 128 17.56 0.77 -16.09
C LEU A 128 17.51 -0.61 -15.42
N CYS A 129 16.43 -0.91 -14.70
CA CYS A 129 16.26 -2.22 -14.05
C CYS A 129 16.25 -3.36 -15.09
N GLY A 130 15.52 -3.20 -16.20
CA GLY A 130 15.55 -4.16 -17.31
C GLY A 130 16.95 -4.38 -17.92
N TRP A 131 17.72 -3.30 -18.09
CA TRP A 131 19.11 -3.41 -18.55
C TRP A 131 20.01 -4.15 -17.55
N MET A 132 19.90 -3.83 -16.25
CA MET A 132 20.69 -4.49 -15.19
C MET A 132 20.38 -5.98 -15.10
N TYR A 133 19.11 -6.38 -15.17
CA TYR A 133 18.73 -7.79 -15.24
C TYR A 133 19.30 -8.48 -16.48
N GLY A 134 19.21 -7.83 -17.66
CA GLY A 134 19.80 -8.37 -18.88
C GLY A 134 21.33 -8.56 -18.81
N GLN A 135 22.04 -7.72 -18.04
CA GLN A 135 23.47 -7.93 -17.79
C GLN A 135 23.72 -9.16 -16.89
N LEU A 136 22.97 -9.32 -15.80
CA LEU A 136 23.10 -10.49 -14.93
C LEU A 136 22.86 -11.80 -15.71
N ASP A 137 21.79 -11.84 -16.51
CA ASP A 137 21.47 -12.99 -17.35
C ASP A 137 22.58 -13.28 -18.37
N ALA A 138 23.16 -12.25 -19.00
CA ALA A 138 24.26 -12.41 -19.94
C ALA A 138 25.53 -13.01 -19.31
N TYR A 139 25.77 -12.76 -18.02
CA TYR A 139 26.85 -13.38 -17.23
C TYR A 139 26.47 -14.73 -16.62
N GLY A 140 25.28 -15.26 -16.91
CA GLY A 140 24.79 -16.55 -16.40
C GLY A 140 24.25 -16.52 -14.98
N PHE A 141 24.01 -15.32 -14.42
CA PHE A 141 23.38 -15.14 -13.12
C PHE A 141 21.88 -14.89 -13.30
N SER A 142 21.08 -15.92 -13.08
CA SER A 142 19.62 -15.85 -13.08
C SER A 142 19.08 -16.51 -11.82
N LEU A 143 17.83 -16.19 -11.45
CA LEU A 143 17.18 -16.83 -10.30
C LEU A 143 17.19 -18.37 -10.40
N TYR A 144 17.12 -18.90 -11.62
CA TYR A 144 17.04 -20.34 -11.90
C TYR A 144 18.40 -20.98 -12.21
N THR A 145 19.51 -20.25 -12.04
CA THR A 145 20.86 -20.81 -12.21
C THR A 145 21.15 -21.92 -11.18
N SER A 146 20.47 -21.90 -10.02
CA SER A 146 20.57 -22.96 -9.02
C SER A 146 19.23 -23.19 -8.31
N ASP A 147 18.90 -24.45 -8.05
CA ASP A 147 17.76 -24.86 -7.23
C ASP A 147 18.02 -24.72 -5.71
N SER A 148 19.23 -24.32 -5.31
CA SER A 148 19.58 -24.11 -3.90
C SER A 148 18.73 -22.97 -3.31
N PRO A 149 17.96 -23.22 -2.22
CA PRO A 149 17.19 -22.17 -1.56
C PRO A 149 18.06 -21.02 -1.07
N VAL A 150 19.29 -21.31 -0.63
CA VAL A 150 20.25 -20.29 -0.19
C VAL A 150 20.67 -19.41 -1.36
N TYR A 151 20.96 -20.00 -2.53
CA TYR A 151 21.30 -19.24 -3.72
C TYR A 151 20.14 -18.33 -4.13
N GLN A 152 18.92 -18.87 -4.21
CA GLN A 152 17.74 -18.11 -4.62
C GLN A 152 17.41 -17.00 -3.63
N PHE A 153 17.59 -17.23 -2.33
CA PHE A 153 17.43 -16.18 -1.32
C PHE A 153 18.45 -15.06 -1.50
N LEU A 154 19.73 -15.39 -1.67
CA LEU A 154 20.77 -14.40 -1.91
C LEU A 154 20.55 -13.66 -3.24
N TYR A 155 20.06 -14.34 -4.27
CA TYR A 155 19.67 -13.71 -5.54
C TYR A 155 18.52 -12.72 -5.33
N CYS A 156 17.47 -13.10 -4.58
CA CYS A 156 16.36 -12.21 -4.27
C CYS A 156 16.83 -10.97 -3.48
N VAL A 157 17.79 -11.10 -2.58
CA VAL A 157 18.31 -9.97 -1.80
C VAL A 157 19.24 -9.08 -2.63
N PHE A 158 20.25 -9.65 -3.26
CA PHE A 158 21.34 -8.86 -3.85
C PHE A 158 21.11 -8.51 -5.32
N ALA A 159 20.48 -9.38 -6.11
CA ALA A 159 20.13 -9.09 -7.49
C ALA A 159 18.78 -8.36 -7.54
N ILE A 160 17.69 -9.00 -7.12
CA ILE A 160 16.35 -8.40 -7.23
C ILE A 160 16.21 -7.18 -6.32
N GLY A 161 16.29 -7.37 -4.99
CA GLY A 161 16.19 -6.29 -4.02
C GLY A 161 17.24 -5.19 -4.22
N GLY A 162 18.48 -5.57 -4.55
CA GLY A 162 19.57 -4.64 -4.87
C GLY A 162 19.27 -3.72 -6.06
N ILE A 163 18.95 -4.32 -7.21
CA ILE A 163 18.67 -3.58 -8.44
C ILE A 163 17.43 -2.71 -8.27
N GLU A 164 16.36 -3.28 -7.73
CA GLU A 164 15.09 -2.59 -7.67
C GLU A 164 15.07 -1.46 -6.65
N GLU A 165 15.64 -1.65 -5.46
CA GLU A 165 15.75 -0.56 -4.50
C GLU A 165 16.69 0.54 -5.00
N LEU A 166 17.76 0.19 -5.73
CA LEU A 166 18.62 1.19 -6.38
C LEU A 166 17.82 2.02 -7.40
N CYS A 167 17.04 1.39 -8.29
CA CYS A 167 16.19 2.08 -9.26
C CYS A 167 15.16 2.99 -8.58
N LYS A 168 14.58 2.58 -7.43
CA LYS A 168 13.59 3.37 -6.67
C LYS A 168 14.23 4.53 -5.90
N ILE A 169 15.43 4.35 -5.38
CA ILE A 169 16.13 5.39 -4.61
C ILE A 169 16.68 6.48 -5.54
N LEU A 170 17.10 6.13 -6.76
CA LEU A 170 17.77 7.03 -7.69
C LEU A 170 16.99 8.33 -7.98
N PRO A 171 15.67 8.33 -8.28
CA PRO A 171 14.90 9.56 -8.45
C PRO A 171 14.94 10.49 -7.24
N VAL A 172 14.93 9.94 -6.02
CA VAL A 172 15.01 10.74 -4.78
C VAL A 172 16.40 11.39 -4.64
N LEU A 173 17.46 10.63 -4.94
CA LEU A 173 18.82 11.18 -4.95
C LEU A 173 18.99 12.27 -6.00
N ILE A 174 18.40 12.12 -7.18
CA ILE A 174 18.42 13.15 -8.23
C ILE A 174 17.80 14.45 -7.72
N LEU A 175 16.64 14.38 -7.06
CA LEU A 175 15.97 15.56 -6.50
C LEU A 175 16.83 16.28 -5.46
N LEU A 176 17.50 15.52 -4.58
CA LEU A 176 18.38 16.07 -3.56
C LEU A 176 19.61 16.78 -4.12
N LEU A 177 20.05 16.43 -5.33
CA LEU A 177 21.18 17.08 -6.01
C LEU A 177 20.78 18.37 -6.74
N ILE A 178 19.48 18.67 -6.86
CA ILE A 178 19.01 19.92 -7.45
C ILE A 178 19.36 21.08 -6.52
N ARG A 179 19.90 22.17 -7.07
CA ARG A 179 20.36 23.36 -6.31
C ARG A 179 19.30 23.90 -5.34
N LYS A 180 18.04 23.89 -5.75
CA LYS A 180 16.87 24.16 -4.90
C LYS A 180 16.08 22.86 -4.80
N SER A 181 16.59 21.94 -4.00
CA SER A 181 15.95 20.65 -3.76
C SER A 181 14.55 20.89 -3.20
N PRO A 182 13.51 20.24 -3.76
CA PRO A 182 12.18 20.25 -3.18
C PRO A 182 12.06 19.29 -1.99
N VAL A 183 13.12 18.56 -1.64
CA VAL A 183 13.20 17.78 -0.41
C VAL A 183 13.82 18.68 0.66
N ASP A 184 13.00 19.45 1.37
CA ASP A 184 13.40 20.45 2.36
C ASP A 184 12.70 20.29 3.73
N GLU A 185 11.83 19.30 3.86
CA GLU A 185 11.22 18.82 5.10
C GLU A 185 11.62 17.35 5.38
N PRO A 186 11.76 16.92 6.66
CA PRO A 186 12.01 15.52 7.00
C PRO A 186 10.97 14.54 6.43
N TYR A 187 9.68 14.91 6.40
CA TYR A 187 8.64 14.06 5.83
C TYR A 187 8.81 13.83 4.32
N ASP A 188 9.40 14.78 3.59
CA ASP A 188 9.63 14.67 2.14
C ASP A 188 10.47 13.45 1.78
N TYR A 189 11.39 13.04 2.65
CA TYR A 189 12.17 11.82 2.45
C TYR A 189 11.28 10.57 2.38
N ILE A 190 10.21 10.52 3.17
CA ILE A 190 9.24 9.43 3.15
C ILE A 190 8.25 9.61 1.99
N LEU A 191 7.81 10.84 1.72
CA LEU A 191 6.91 11.17 0.62
C LEU A 191 7.52 10.81 -0.74
N TYR A 192 8.70 11.35 -1.06
CA TYR A 192 9.38 11.09 -2.33
C TYR A 192 9.85 9.64 -2.47
N ALA A 193 10.27 8.99 -1.39
CA ALA A 193 10.54 7.55 -1.40
C ALA A 193 9.30 6.75 -1.79
N SER A 194 8.16 7.07 -1.17
CA SER A 194 6.89 6.40 -1.44
C SER A 194 6.42 6.66 -2.87
N VAL A 195 6.47 7.90 -3.35
CA VAL A 195 6.07 8.26 -4.72
C VAL A 195 6.98 7.60 -5.77
N SER A 196 8.29 7.56 -5.52
CA SER A 196 9.24 6.85 -6.38
C SER A 196 8.94 5.35 -6.41
N ALA A 197 8.73 4.74 -5.24
CA ALA A 197 8.34 3.34 -5.14
C ALA A 197 7.00 3.03 -5.84
N LEU A 198 6.04 3.95 -5.83
CA LEU A 198 4.77 3.81 -6.55
C LEU A 198 4.91 3.92 -8.07
N GLY A 199 5.89 4.69 -8.56
CA GLY A 199 6.25 4.73 -9.99
C GLY A 199 6.88 3.44 -10.45
N PHE A 200 7.74 2.84 -9.62
CA PHE A 200 8.24 1.48 -9.84
C PHE A 200 7.10 0.46 -9.85
N ALA A 201 6.32 0.45 -8.77
CA ALA A 201 5.22 -0.49 -8.59
C ALA A 201 4.18 -0.38 -9.69
N PHE A 202 4.00 0.80 -10.30
CA PHE A 202 3.11 0.98 -11.44
C PHE A 202 3.50 0.09 -12.63
N VAL A 203 4.78 0.10 -13.03
CA VAL A 203 5.26 -0.72 -14.16
C VAL A 203 5.11 -2.20 -13.84
N GLU A 204 5.50 -2.60 -12.64
CA GLU A 204 5.44 -3.99 -12.21
C GLU A 204 3.98 -4.46 -12.02
N ASN A 205 3.09 -3.60 -11.52
CA ASN A 205 1.66 -3.89 -11.40
C ASN A 205 1.03 -4.18 -12.76
N ILE A 206 1.43 -3.46 -13.83
CA ILE A 206 0.92 -3.74 -15.19
C ILE A 206 1.23 -5.19 -15.55
N ASP A 207 2.49 -5.60 -15.39
CA ASP A 207 2.97 -6.91 -15.78
C ASP A 207 2.30 -8.00 -14.92
N TYR A 208 2.29 -7.85 -13.60
CA TYR A 208 1.67 -8.85 -12.72
C TYR A 208 0.16 -8.97 -12.91
N ILE A 209 -0.57 -7.88 -13.15
CA ILE A 209 -2.02 -7.92 -13.40
C ILE A 209 -2.30 -8.56 -14.76
N PHE A 210 -1.49 -8.24 -15.77
CA PHE A 210 -1.60 -8.81 -17.11
C PHE A 210 -1.33 -10.33 -17.10
N TYR A 211 -0.17 -10.77 -16.61
CA TYR A 211 0.21 -12.18 -16.62
C TYR A 211 -0.65 -13.06 -15.71
N SER A 212 -1.20 -12.49 -14.63
CA SER A 212 -2.11 -13.23 -13.74
C SER A 212 -3.57 -13.28 -14.22
N GLY A 213 -3.91 -12.59 -15.31
CA GLY A 213 -5.29 -12.46 -15.76
C GLY A 213 -6.18 -11.84 -14.68
N LEU A 214 -5.79 -10.66 -14.18
CA LEU A 214 -6.47 -9.90 -13.11
C LEU A 214 -6.40 -10.49 -11.69
N ARG A 215 -5.92 -11.72 -11.51
CA ARG A 215 -5.95 -12.39 -10.19
C ARG A 215 -5.13 -11.68 -9.11
N ASN A 216 -4.06 -10.98 -9.49
CA ASN A 216 -3.15 -10.38 -8.52
C ASN A 216 -3.56 -8.98 -8.05
N ILE A 217 -4.69 -8.41 -8.50
CA ILE A 217 -5.05 -7.01 -8.19
C ILE A 217 -5.05 -6.74 -6.68
N GLY A 218 -5.73 -7.58 -5.89
CA GLY A 218 -5.80 -7.41 -4.44
C GLY A 218 -4.42 -7.48 -3.76
N GLY A 219 -3.60 -8.48 -4.13
CA GLY A 219 -2.24 -8.63 -3.62
C GLY A 219 -1.33 -7.45 -4.00
N ARG A 220 -1.43 -6.97 -5.24
CA ARG A 220 -0.65 -5.81 -5.71
C ARG A 220 -1.09 -4.52 -5.02
N ALA A 221 -2.39 -4.32 -4.83
CA ALA A 221 -2.95 -3.12 -4.21
C ALA A 221 -2.67 -3.04 -2.70
N LEU A 222 -2.75 -4.16 -1.98
CA LEU A 222 -2.75 -4.16 -0.51
C LEU A 222 -1.45 -4.67 0.11
N TYR A 223 -0.68 -5.51 -0.60
CA TYR A 223 0.65 -5.94 -0.16
C TYR A 223 1.74 -5.21 -0.93
N ALA A 224 1.89 -5.51 -2.23
CA ALA A 224 3.09 -5.13 -2.98
C ALA A 224 3.32 -3.62 -3.00
N ALA A 225 2.31 -2.81 -3.32
CA ALA A 225 2.44 -1.35 -3.35
C ALA A 225 2.89 -0.76 -1.99
N VAL A 226 2.32 -1.25 -0.89
CA VAL A 226 2.67 -0.82 0.47
C VAL A 226 4.07 -1.31 0.87
N ALA A 227 4.42 -2.53 0.47
CA ALA A 227 5.74 -3.11 0.69
C ALA A 227 6.83 -2.29 -0.02
N HIS A 228 6.66 -1.95 -1.31
CA HIS A 228 7.61 -1.11 -2.04
C HIS A 228 7.78 0.27 -1.40
N MET A 229 6.67 0.95 -1.05
CA MET A 229 6.75 2.22 -0.33
C MET A 229 7.56 2.07 0.96
N THR A 230 7.34 0.98 1.69
CA THR A 230 8.02 0.70 2.95
C THR A 230 9.50 0.47 2.76
N PHE A 231 9.90 -0.42 1.84
CA PHE A 231 11.29 -0.83 1.65
C PHE A 231 12.16 0.34 1.19
N THR A 232 11.69 1.12 0.21
CA THR A 232 12.43 2.30 -0.25
C THR A 232 12.50 3.37 0.84
N SER A 233 11.45 3.52 1.66
CA SER A 233 11.47 4.43 2.80
C SER A 233 12.50 4.05 3.86
N ILE A 234 12.92 2.79 3.99
CA ILE A 234 13.98 2.38 4.94
C ILE A 234 15.27 3.17 4.65
N PHE A 235 15.72 3.16 3.39
CA PHE A 235 16.92 3.90 3.01
C PHE A 235 16.72 5.42 3.13
N CYS A 236 15.61 5.95 2.61
CA CYS A 236 15.36 7.39 2.64
C CYS A 236 15.17 7.94 4.06
N TYR A 237 14.67 7.14 5.00
CA TYR A 237 14.64 7.49 6.42
C TYR A 237 16.04 7.60 7.02
N ALA A 238 16.97 6.70 6.68
CA ALA A 238 18.37 6.86 7.09
C ALA A 238 19.03 8.10 6.48
N LEU A 239 18.67 8.44 5.25
CA LEU A 239 19.13 9.67 4.58
C LEU A 239 18.63 10.92 5.32
N MET A 240 17.36 10.92 5.74
CA MET A 240 16.79 11.95 6.61
C MET A 240 17.53 12.03 7.95
N LEU A 241 17.74 10.90 8.64
CA LEU A 241 18.44 10.88 9.94
C LEU A 241 19.85 11.46 9.82
N TRP A 242 20.57 11.11 8.76
CA TRP A 242 21.90 11.63 8.49
C TRP A 242 21.88 13.13 8.15
N ARG A 243 20.98 13.56 7.27
CA ARG A 243 20.90 14.96 6.78
C ARG A 243 20.54 15.95 7.88
N TYR A 244 19.69 15.56 8.82
CA TYR A 244 19.21 16.40 9.93
C TYR A 244 19.97 16.15 11.24
N GLY A 245 20.98 15.27 11.26
CA GLY A 245 21.83 15.06 12.43
C GLY A 245 21.16 14.26 13.57
N TYR A 246 20.13 13.48 13.28
CA TYR A 246 19.42 12.64 14.25
C TYR A 246 20.09 11.27 14.50
N SER A 247 21.16 10.94 13.78
CA SER A 247 21.97 9.73 14.01
C SER A 247 23.38 10.07 14.48
N ARG A 248 23.87 9.33 15.48
CA ARG A 248 25.27 9.37 15.92
C ARG A 248 26.20 8.55 15.03
N ILE A 249 25.64 7.67 14.19
CA ILE A 249 26.40 6.83 13.26
C ILE A 249 26.72 7.66 12.03
N LYS A 250 27.99 7.67 11.61
CA LYS A 250 28.44 8.40 10.41
C LYS A 250 27.70 7.90 9.17
N GLY A 251 27.37 8.80 8.24
CA GLY A 251 26.65 8.47 6.99
C GLY A 251 27.29 7.36 6.17
N VAL A 252 28.62 7.28 6.16
CA VAL A 252 29.41 6.23 5.48
C VAL A 252 29.08 4.81 5.96
N VAL A 253 28.59 4.67 7.19
CA VAL A 253 28.15 3.39 7.77
C VAL A 253 26.63 3.29 7.75
N LEU A 254 25.92 4.37 8.10
CA LEU A 254 24.47 4.39 8.21
C LEU A 254 23.79 4.09 6.86
N LEU A 255 24.21 4.76 5.78
CA LEU A 255 23.53 4.66 4.48
C LEU A 255 23.71 3.27 3.84
N PRO A 256 24.91 2.66 3.78
CA PRO A 256 25.04 1.30 3.25
C PRO A 256 24.31 0.26 4.09
N LEU A 257 24.27 0.43 5.42
CA LEU A 257 23.52 -0.47 6.31
C LEU A 257 22.02 -0.45 6.00
N PHE A 258 21.42 0.74 5.91
CA PHE A 258 19.99 0.85 5.63
C PHE A 258 19.65 0.50 4.18
N PHE A 259 20.58 0.68 3.24
CA PHE A 259 20.43 0.13 1.89
C PHE A 259 20.38 -1.40 1.92
N LEU A 260 21.30 -2.05 2.64
CA LEU A 260 21.27 -3.50 2.83
C LEU A 260 19.99 -3.98 3.52
N LEU A 261 19.47 -3.23 4.49
CA LEU A 261 18.18 -3.54 5.13
C LEU A 261 16.99 -3.43 4.16
N ALA A 262 16.97 -2.42 3.29
CA ALA A 262 15.96 -2.29 2.25
C ALA A 262 16.02 -3.46 1.26
N MET A 263 17.22 -3.80 0.79
CA MET A 263 17.47 -4.96 -0.08
C MET A 263 17.04 -6.28 0.56
N ALA A 264 17.40 -6.49 1.84
CA ALA A 264 17.05 -7.69 2.57
C ALA A 264 15.55 -7.80 2.82
N ALA A 265 14.88 -6.70 3.15
CA ALA A 265 13.44 -6.69 3.35
C ALA A 265 12.68 -7.01 2.06
N HIS A 266 13.12 -6.44 0.93
CA HIS A 266 12.57 -6.72 -0.38
C HIS A 266 12.85 -8.16 -0.82
N GLY A 267 14.10 -8.61 -0.78
CA GLY A 267 14.46 -9.97 -1.15
C GLY A 267 13.80 -11.04 -0.27
N PHE A 268 13.56 -10.74 1.01
CA PHE A 268 12.75 -11.62 1.87
C PHE A 268 11.31 -11.73 1.36
N TYR A 269 10.68 -10.61 1.01
CA TYR A 269 9.31 -10.62 0.46
C TYR A 269 9.24 -11.46 -0.83
N ASP A 270 10.15 -11.25 -1.78
CA ASP A 270 10.15 -11.94 -3.07
C ASP A 270 10.51 -13.42 -2.96
N PHE A 271 11.51 -13.77 -2.15
CA PHE A 271 11.90 -15.16 -1.96
C PHE A 271 10.73 -15.99 -1.43
N TRP A 272 9.97 -15.45 -0.46
CA TRP A 272 8.80 -16.12 0.09
C TRP A 272 7.60 -16.22 -0.87
N LEU A 273 7.59 -15.41 -1.94
CA LEU A 273 6.56 -15.48 -2.98
C LEU A 273 6.96 -16.39 -4.15
N ILE A 274 8.25 -16.48 -4.47
CA ILE A 274 8.73 -17.13 -5.69
C ILE A 274 9.27 -18.54 -5.44
N ASN A 275 9.95 -18.78 -4.32
CA ASN A 275 10.66 -20.04 -4.11
C ASN A 275 9.72 -21.19 -3.71
N ASN A 276 9.80 -22.30 -4.46
CA ASN A 276 8.93 -23.46 -4.29
C ASN A 276 9.00 -24.13 -2.91
N TRP A 277 10.10 -23.98 -2.16
CA TRP A 277 10.26 -24.58 -0.84
C TRP A 277 9.51 -23.81 0.24
N VAL A 278 9.28 -22.52 0.04
CA VAL A 278 8.71 -21.64 1.06
C VAL A 278 7.39 -20.99 0.68
N VAL A 279 6.97 -21.09 -0.58
CA VAL A 279 5.74 -20.49 -1.10
C VAL A 279 4.48 -20.98 -0.37
N GLU A 280 4.50 -22.16 0.26
CA GLU A 280 3.40 -22.67 1.08
C GLU A 280 3.26 -21.92 2.41
N TYR A 281 4.31 -21.23 2.88
CA TYR A 281 4.33 -20.49 4.15
C TYR A 281 3.93 -19.01 3.99
N GLN A 282 2.92 -18.72 3.16
CA GLN A 282 2.41 -17.35 2.91
C GLN A 282 1.99 -16.59 4.20
N ALA A 283 1.71 -17.34 5.26
CA ALA A 283 1.51 -16.84 6.62
C ALA A 283 2.69 -15.97 7.10
N LEU A 284 3.93 -16.40 6.84
CA LEU A 284 5.12 -15.68 7.27
C LEU A 284 5.28 -14.38 6.48
N THR A 285 5.00 -14.41 5.17
CA THR A 285 4.95 -13.19 4.33
C THR A 285 3.96 -12.19 4.87
N THR A 286 2.79 -12.66 5.33
CA THR A 286 1.77 -11.80 5.95
C THR A 286 2.30 -11.19 7.24
N VAL A 287 2.82 -11.99 8.17
CA VAL A 287 3.36 -11.48 9.44
C VAL A 287 4.50 -10.49 9.21
N PHE A 288 5.42 -10.81 8.31
CA PHE A 288 6.51 -9.93 7.90
C PHE A 288 5.97 -8.61 7.34
N PHE A 289 4.97 -8.67 6.45
CA PHE A 289 4.31 -7.48 5.91
C PHE A 289 3.69 -6.61 7.00
N LEU A 290 2.97 -7.20 7.97
CA LEU A 290 2.37 -6.42 9.06
C LEU A 290 3.46 -5.71 9.89
N ILE A 291 4.58 -6.40 10.17
CA ILE A 291 5.73 -5.81 10.87
C ILE A 291 6.31 -4.63 10.08
N THR A 292 6.48 -4.76 8.77
CA THR A 292 7.04 -3.70 7.94
C THR A 292 6.09 -2.50 7.82
N VAL A 293 4.76 -2.73 7.80
CA VAL A 293 3.78 -1.63 7.92
C VAL A 293 3.98 -0.84 9.23
N HIS A 294 4.20 -1.51 10.36
CA HIS A 294 4.49 -0.82 11.63
C HIS A 294 5.82 -0.05 11.60
N LEU A 295 6.83 -0.62 10.94
CA LEU A 295 8.10 0.06 10.70
C LEU A 295 7.88 1.35 9.91
N TRP A 296 7.13 1.29 8.80
CA TRP A 296 6.80 2.45 7.99
C TRP A 296 6.02 3.51 8.76
N VAL A 297 5.01 3.11 9.54
CA VAL A 297 4.26 4.04 10.40
C VAL A 297 5.19 4.75 11.38
N THR A 298 6.16 4.05 11.96
CA THR A 298 7.14 4.65 12.87
C THR A 298 8.04 5.67 12.14
N MET A 299 8.59 5.30 10.97
CA MET A 299 9.41 6.19 10.16
C MET A 299 8.64 7.46 9.74
N LYS A 300 7.41 7.28 9.24
CA LYS A 300 6.51 8.36 8.86
C LYS A 300 6.21 9.29 10.04
N ASN A 301 5.81 8.73 11.19
CA ASN A 301 5.47 9.51 12.38
C ASN A 301 6.68 10.33 12.88
N ASN A 302 7.85 9.70 12.92
CA ASN A 302 9.10 10.35 13.30
C ASN A 302 9.44 11.51 12.36
N ALA A 303 9.31 11.30 11.05
CA ALA A 303 9.60 12.32 10.05
C ALA A 303 8.65 13.54 10.18
N ILE A 304 7.34 13.31 10.38
CA ILE A 304 6.37 14.39 10.60
C ILE A 304 6.63 15.12 11.94
N ASN A 305 6.97 14.39 13.00
CA ASN A 305 7.21 14.94 14.34
C ASN A 305 8.38 15.93 14.41
N VAL A 306 9.41 15.71 13.60
CA VAL A 306 10.65 16.49 13.60
C VAL A 306 10.71 17.56 12.49
N SER A 307 9.56 17.85 11.86
CA SER A 307 9.46 18.84 10.81
C SER A 307 9.97 20.21 11.24
N ASN A 308 10.85 20.83 10.44
CA ASN A 308 11.27 22.22 10.62
C ASN A 308 10.18 23.25 10.26
N TYR A 309 9.06 22.81 9.68
CA TYR A 309 7.89 23.63 9.36
C TYR A 309 6.74 23.43 10.35
N TYR A 310 7.04 22.89 11.53
CA TYR A 310 6.06 22.63 12.57
C TYR A 310 5.15 23.85 12.85
N SER A 311 3.85 23.63 12.76
CA SER A 311 2.80 24.58 13.13
C SER A 311 1.88 23.96 14.20
N PRO A 312 1.61 24.63 15.33
CA PRO A 312 0.66 24.14 16.34
C PRO A 312 -0.77 23.94 15.82
N ASP A 313 -1.16 24.66 14.76
CA ASP A 313 -2.49 24.59 14.17
C ASP A 313 -2.61 23.46 13.14
N ALA A 314 -1.49 22.88 12.71
CA ALA A 314 -1.50 21.75 11.79
C ALA A 314 -2.01 20.50 12.50
N SER A 315 -2.99 19.84 11.90
CA SER A 315 -3.58 18.62 12.44
C SER A 315 -3.88 17.63 11.34
N LEU A 316 -3.69 16.34 11.65
CA LEU A 316 -4.09 15.25 10.77
C LEU A 316 -5.47 14.74 11.16
N ASN A 317 -6.39 14.76 10.20
CA ASN A 317 -7.70 14.16 10.36
C ASN A 317 -7.61 12.64 10.14
N ASN A 318 -7.34 11.92 11.22
CA ASN A 318 -7.19 10.46 11.22
C ASN A 318 -8.43 9.75 10.63
N ASP A 319 -9.65 10.22 10.92
CA ASP A 319 -10.86 9.59 10.41
C ASP A 319 -10.99 9.80 8.89
N SER A 320 -10.68 10.99 8.40
CA SER A 320 -10.66 11.29 6.97
C SER A 320 -9.68 10.38 6.21
N LEU A 321 -8.47 10.16 6.77
CA LEU A 321 -7.48 9.23 6.21
C LEU A 321 -7.99 7.77 6.25
N ARG A 322 -8.55 7.35 7.38
CA ARG A 322 -9.08 6.00 7.58
C ARG A 322 -10.18 5.67 6.58
N TYR A 323 -11.19 6.52 6.49
CA TYR A 323 -12.32 6.29 5.58
C TYR A 323 -11.92 6.45 4.12
N TYR A 324 -10.97 7.33 3.82
CA TYR A 324 -10.38 7.38 2.49
C TYR A 324 -9.79 6.02 2.10
N LEU A 325 -8.91 5.45 2.93
CA LEU A 325 -8.30 4.14 2.68
C LEU A 325 -9.35 3.03 2.56
N ILE A 326 -10.34 2.96 3.47
CA ILE A 326 -11.40 1.93 3.40
C ILE A 326 -12.15 2.01 2.07
N ILE A 327 -12.63 3.20 1.71
CA ILE A 327 -13.45 3.39 0.51
C ILE A 327 -12.63 3.19 -0.76
N SER A 328 -11.41 3.73 -0.82
CA SER A 328 -10.56 3.65 -2.02
C SER A 328 -10.04 2.24 -2.25
N LEU A 329 -9.61 1.53 -1.21
CA LEU A 329 -9.11 0.16 -1.32
C LEU A 329 -10.24 -0.83 -1.62
N ALA A 330 -11.43 -0.65 -1.01
CA ALA A 330 -12.61 -1.41 -1.43
C ALA A 330 -12.99 -1.10 -2.88
N GLY A 331 -12.94 0.18 -3.28
CA GLY A 331 -13.14 0.60 -4.65
C GLY A 331 -12.18 -0.06 -5.65
N LEU A 332 -10.90 -0.23 -5.30
CA LEU A 332 -9.93 -0.94 -6.13
C LEU A 332 -10.29 -2.41 -6.33
N LEU A 333 -10.71 -3.12 -5.27
CA LEU A 333 -11.19 -4.50 -5.40
C LEU A 333 -12.43 -4.57 -6.30
N MET A 334 -13.33 -3.58 -6.19
CA MET A 334 -14.53 -3.51 -7.01
C MET A 334 -14.24 -3.14 -8.49
N LEU A 335 -13.19 -2.36 -8.76
CA LEU A 335 -12.70 -2.15 -10.13
C LEU A 335 -12.14 -3.46 -10.71
N GLY A 336 -11.39 -4.22 -9.92
CA GLY A 336 -10.95 -5.57 -10.29
C GLY A 336 -12.11 -6.52 -10.56
N TYR A 337 -13.17 -6.46 -9.73
CA TYR A 337 -14.41 -7.20 -9.96
C TYR A 337 -15.06 -6.82 -11.30
N LEU A 338 -15.21 -5.53 -11.60
CA LEU A 338 -15.79 -5.10 -12.89
C LEU A 338 -14.95 -5.56 -14.08
N ALA A 339 -13.62 -5.45 -13.97
CA ALA A 339 -12.71 -5.98 -14.98
C ALA A 339 -12.91 -7.50 -15.15
N ALA A 340 -13.05 -8.25 -14.06
CA ALA A 340 -13.33 -9.69 -14.11
C ALA A 340 -14.70 -10.01 -14.73
N VAL A 341 -15.74 -9.17 -14.51
CA VAL A 341 -17.04 -9.33 -15.18
C VAL A 341 -16.88 -9.18 -16.68
N LEU A 342 -16.12 -8.17 -17.14
CA LEU A 342 -15.88 -7.93 -18.56
C LEU A 342 -15.05 -9.05 -19.20
N MET A 343 -14.04 -9.57 -18.50
CA MET A 343 -13.10 -10.56 -19.04
C MET A 343 -13.60 -12.00 -18.96
N TYR A 344 -14.32 -12.36 -17.89
CA TYR A 344 -14.62 -13.75 -17.53
C TYR A 344 -16.12 -14.00 -17.26
N GLY A 345 -16.95 -12.96 -17.35
CA GLY A 345 -18.38 -13.04 -17.09
C GLY A 345 -18.74 -13.05 -15.59
N ARG A 346 -20.02 -12.79 -15.30
CA ARG A 346 -20.54 -12.57 -13.94
C ARG A 346 -20.26 -13.71 -12.95
N ALA A 347 -20.36 -14.96 -13.40
CA ALA A 347 -20.22 -16.12 -12.51
C ALA A 347 -18.78 -16.27 -12.01
N ALA A 348 -17.81 -16.13 -12.91
CA ALA A 348 -16.40 -16.13 -12.57
C ALA A 348 -16.03 -14.90 -11.72
N ALA A 349 -16.55 -13.73 -12.07
CA ALA A 349 -16.31 -12.50 -11.33
C ALA A 349 -16.85 -12.54 -9.89
N ASN A 350 -18.03 -13.10 -9.66
CA ASN A 350 -18.59 -13.25 -8.31
C ASN A 350 -17.75 -14.22 -7.47
N ARG A 351 -17.22 -15.29 -8.08
CA ARG A 351 -16.29 -16.20 -7.42
C ARG A 351 -14.95 -15.52 -7.11
N TYR A 352 -14.43 -14.74 -8.06
CA TYR A 352 -13.24 -13.93 -7.89
C TYR A 352 -13.39 -12.96 -6.70
N LEU A 353 -14.48 -12.18 -6.67
CA LEU A 353 -14.77 -11.24 -5.58
C LEU A 353 -14.90 -11.94 -4.22
N PHE A 354 -15.55 -13.11 -4.17
CA PHE A 354 -15.67 -13.88 -2.92
C PHE A 354 -14.29 -14.24 -2.36
N PHE A 355 -13.37 -14.73 -3.20
CA PHE A 355 -12.02 -15.04 -2.76
C PHE A 355 -11.18 -13.80 -2.43
N ASP A 356 -11.35 -12.70 -3.16
CA ASP A 356 -10.68 -11.43 -2.86
C ASP A 356 -11.13 -10.89 -1.49
N ILE A 357 -12.42 -10.92 -1.17
CA ILE A 357 -12.92 -10.48 0.14
C ILE A 357 -12.34 -11.34 1.26
N LEU A 358 -12.26 -12.66 1.09
CA LEU A 358 -11.67 -13.56 2.09
C LEU A 358 -10.14 -13.40 2.19
N ALA A 359 -9.46 -13.09 1.08
CA ALA A 359 -8.00 -12.93 1.11
C ALA A 359 -7.58 -11.57 1.70
N TYR A 360 -8.38 -10.53 1.47
CA TYR A 360 -7.95 -9.14 1.59
C TYR A 360 -8.88 -8.25 2.42
N GLY A 361 -10.08 -8.72 2.78
CA GLY A 361 -11.07 -7.93 3.51
C GLY A 361 -10.54 -7.42 4.84
N TYR A 362 -9.95 -8.29 5.67
CA TYR A 362 -9.27 -7.87 6.89
C TYR A 362 -8.16 -6.85 6.63
N LEU A 363 -7.38 -7.03 5.56
CA LEU A 363 -6.21 -6.21 5.28
C LEU A 363 -6.58 -4.74 4.98
N ILE A 364 -7.73 -4.51 4.33
CA ILE A 364 -8.28 -3.16 4.14
C ILE A 364 -8.47 -2.48 5.49
N PHE A 365 -9.10 -3.16 6.46
CA PHE A 365 -9.30 -2.62 7.80
C PHE A 365 -7.97 -2.43 8.53
N TYR A 366 -7.10 -3.43 8.48
CA TYR A 366 -5.79 -3.36 9.12
C TYR A 366 -4.99 -2.15 8.64
N LEU A 367 -4.84 -1.98 7.32
CA LEU A 367 -4.11 -0.87 6.74
C LEU A 367 -4.80 0.46 7.04
N ALA A 368 -6.12 0.54 6.88
CA ALA A 368 -6.84 1.78 7.15
C ALA A 368 -6.66 2.27 8.59
N PHE A 369 -6.75 1.39 9.58
CA PHE A 369 -6.59 1.76 10.98
C PHE A 369 -5.11 1.93 11.38
N GLY A 370 -4.22 1.06 10.90
CA GLY A 370 -2.79 1.10 11.22
C GLY A 370 -2.11 2.34 10.67
N LEU A 371 -2.44 2.71 9.42
CA LEU A 371 -1.82 3.83 8.71
C LEU A 371 -2.41 5.19 9.09
N SER A 372 -3.71 5.25 9.42
CA SER A 372 -4.38 6.50 9.82
C SER A 372 -4.11 6.93 11.26
N ARG A 373 -3.57 6.06 12.12
CA ARG A 373 -3.38 6.39 13.53
C ARG A 373 -2.14 7.24 13.72
N TYR A 374 -2.34 8.52 14.02
CA TYR A 374 -1.25 9.43 14.31
C TYR A 374 -1.63 10.49 15.34
N LYS A 375 -0.66 10.83 16.19
CA LYS A 375 -0.71 11.97 17.12
C LYS A 375 0.62 12.69 16.96
N ILE A 376 0.55 13.97 16.60
CA ILE A 376 1.74 14.81 16.47
C ILE A 376 2.35 14.99 17.86
N VAL A 377 3.63 14.65 17.98
CA VAL A 377 4.43 14.94 19.18
C VAL A 377 5.70 15.62 18.70
N ARG A 378 5.77 16.93 18.95
CA ARG A 378 6.85 17.79 18.44
C ARG A 378 8.21 17.30 18.94
N ASP A 379 9.19 17.29 18.02
CA ASP A 379 10.60 16.99 18.28
C ASP A 379 10.85 15.57 18.85
N GLU A 380 9.91 14.64 18.66
CA GLU A 380 10.00 13.27 19.15
C GLU A 380 10.35 12.25 18.05
N LEU A 381 11.46 11.53 18.25
CA LEU A 381 11.83 10.33 17.50
C LEU A 381 11.57 9.09 18.34
N ASN A 382 10.51 8.37 18.01
CA ASN A 382 10.14 7.14 18.68
C ASN A 382 11.05 5.98 18.22
N PRO A 383 11.50 5.10 19.14
CA PRO A 383 12.21 3.89 18.76
C PRO A 383 11.29 2.95 17.99
N PHE A 384 11.87 2.09 17.14
CA PHE A 384 11.12 1.06 16.45
C PHE A 384 10.57 0.05 17.47
N GLN A 385 9.25 0.04 17.64
CA GLN A 385 8.54 -0.90 18.51
C GLN A 385 7.49 -1.65 17.69
N VAL A 386 7.56 -2.99 17.73
CA VAL A 386 6.48 -3.85 17.24
C VAL A 386 5.60 -4.17 18.46
N PRO A 387 4.42 -3.55 18.61
CA PRO A 387 3.59 -3.81 19.77
C PRO A 387 3.05 -5.24 19.72
N PHE A 388 2.95 -5.95 20.85
CA PHE A 388 2.44 -7.33 20.89
C PHE A 388 1.00 -7.48 20.38
N ASP A 389 0.23 -6.40 20.37
CA ASP A 389 -1.14 -6.34 19.85
C ASP A 389 -1.22 -5.85 18.40
N PHE A 390 -0.14 -5.99 17.63
CA PHE A 390 -0.07 -5.50 16.26
C PHE A 390 -1.20 -6.02 15.35
N PHE A 391 -1.72 -7.24 15.57
CA PHE A 391 -2.87 -7.78 14.84
C PHE A 391 -4.20 -7.05 15.10
N VAL A 392 -4.29 -6.27 16.18
CA VAL A 392 -5.49 -5.51 16.56
C VAL A 392 -5.21 -4.02 16.38
N PRO A 393 -5.81 -3.38 15.36
CA PRO A 393 -5.77 -1.93 15.28
C PRO A 393 -6.44 -1.33 16.53
N LYS A 394 -5.72 -0.52 17.30
CA LYS A 394 -6.29 0.18 18.46
C LYS A 394 -7.29 1.24 17.97
N PRO A 395 -8.40 1.46 18.70
CA PRO A 395 -9.34 2.55 18.42
C PRO A 395 -8.63 3.92 18.34
N SER A 396 -9.22 4.86 17.60
CA SER A 396 -8.65 6.20 17.42
C SER A 396 -8.51 6.90 18.79
N VAL A 397 -7.55 7.83 18.92
CA VAL A 397 -7.35 8.58 20.17
C VAL A 397 -8.60 9.39 20.54
N ALA A 398 -9.41 9.77 19.55
CA ALA A 398 -10.67 10.51 19.74
C ALA A 398 -11.83 9.64 20.26
N GLU A 399 -11.83 8.32 20.01
CA GLU A 399 -12.91 7.43 20.49
C GLU A 399 -12.96 7.31 22.03
N LYS A 400 -11.96 7.80 22.76
CA LYS A 400 -12.03 7.89 24.23
C LYS A 400 -12.78 9.12 24.73
N GLU A 401 -12.90 10.19 23.94
CA GLU A 401 -13.52 11.44 24.37
C GLU A 401 -14.98 11.55 23.90
N GLU A 402 -15.32 11.00 22.74
CA GLU A 402 -16.70 11.07 22.19
C GLU A 402 -17.68 10.08 22.85
N HIS A 403 -17.18 9.17 23.70
CA HIS A 403 -18.01 8.28 24.53
C HIS A 403 -18.17 8.77 25.98
N ALA A 404 -17.62 9.94 26.30
CA ALA A 404 -17.68 10.56 27.62
C ALA A 404 -18.61 11.79 27.68
N ALA A 405 -19.31 12.11 26.59
CA ALA A 405 -20.38 13.11 26.52
C ALA A 405 -21.60 12.48 25.85
#